data_AF-A0A9E5R5D9-F1
#
_entry.id   AF-A0A9E5R5D9-F1
#
_cell.length_a   1.000
_cell.length_b   1.000
_cell.length_c   1.000
_cell.angle_alpha   90.00
_cell.angle_beta   90.00
_cell.angle_gamma   90.00
#
_symmetry.space_group_name_H-M   'P 1'
#
loop_
_entity.id
_entity.type
_entity.pdbx_description
1 polymer ?
#
loop_
_entity_poly.entity_id
_entity_poly.type
_entity_poly.pdbx_seq_one_letter_code
_entity_poly.pdbx_strand_id
1 'polypeptide(L)'
;MPSYSGPSASVQVAQQQGDLPAGYSRVLAALSAATTQYYLPANIPLQQALLYFEQQSGRRTGNVLRQVLLYQPFLLAQCEVRYMDRKLMINKVEKYAYHVLNVDRSGLIHWEQHAARPMDTRLILREPETEAAFGEPDAGLLDKKRMTSLEKEVVDYIYKTAFMVLPVHDKLKIYGQPGMTFADFQAQVHATARQLRDQEIDKTTQRYAQQFDKLADRYTDLQRELEAQQAELQGLGRETLATLGEAAVGLFQGRTQYTISRVTRVQRFREQAQQNISDTSAELREVQQEMSKLQQMFEQEIDRLNQQWAQVAADYREERVTPLKKDIHIELFGIGWKPIYYVIHQGGAEILPAWQGQLTAQVDYNRQGYQAGQGMPGQLPPGMQSYAPPQLPPPQAPGYGNPSFSRACNSSPMCRRRPRQ
;
A
#
# COMPACT_ATOMS: atom_id res chain seq x y z
N MET A 1 -17.87 -11.68 87.48
CA MET A 1 -17.26 -11.83 86.15
C MET A 1 -18.37 -12.13 85.16
N PRO A 2 -18.90 -11.15 84.41
CA PRO A 2 -19.86 -11.44 83.36
C PRO A 2 -19.11 -11.91 82.11
N SER A 3 -19.43 -13.12 81.69
CA SER A 3 -18.97 -13.75 80.44
C SER A 3 -19.54 -13.02 79.23
N TYR A 4 -18.67 -12.40 78.43
CA TYR A 4 -19.01 -11.86 77.12
C TYR A 4 -19.18 -13.00 76.13
N SER A 5 -20.43 -13.33 75.79
CA SER A 5 -20.75 -14.10 74.59
C SER A 5 -20.50 -13.22 73.37
N GLY A 6 -19.39 -13.46 72.68
CA GLY A 6 -19.12 -12.81 71.38
C GLY A 6 -20.20 -13.21 70.36
N PRO A 7 -20.57 -12.32 69.42
CA PRO A 7 -21.55 -12.65 68.39
C PRO A 7 -21.04 -13.83 67.55
N SER A 8 -21.92 -14.81 67.34
CA SER A 8 -21.65 -16.03 66.57
C SER A 8 -21.21 -15.70 65.14
N ALA A 9 -20.21 -16.43 64.62
CA ALA A 9 -19.64 -16.24 63.27
C ALA A 9 -20.68 -16.25 62.14
N SER A 10 -21.83 -16.91 62.35
CA SER A 10 -22.97 -16.94 61.42
C SER A 10 -23.64 -15.56 61.22
N VAL A 11 -23.56 -14.65 62.20
CA VAL A 11 -24.13 -13.29 62.09
C VAL A 11 -23.22 -12.36 61.28
N GLN A 12 -21.90 -12.56 61.33
CA GLN A 12 -20.93 -11.77 60.57
C GLN A 12 -20.96 -12.08 59.07
N VAL A 13 -21.19 -13.34 58.68
CA VAL A 13 -21.32 -13.74 57.27
C VAL A 13 -22.60 -13.16 56.64
N ALA A 14 -23.70 -13.11 57.40
CA ALA A 14 -24.98 -12.58 56.92
C ALA A 14 -24.97 -11.04 56.74
N GLN A 15 -24.20 -10.30 57.55
CA GLN A 15 -24.09 -8.83 57.41
C GLN A 15 -23.17 -8.38 56.26
N GLN A 16 -22.27 -9.24 55.77
CA GLN A 16 -21.36 -8.91 54.65
C GLN A 16 -21.96 -9.13 53.26
N GLN A 17 -23.04 -9.91 53.13
CA GLN A 17 -23.71 -10.20 51.86
C GLN A 17 -24.75 -9.15 51.44
N GLY A 18 -25.26 -8.33 52.36
CA GLY A 18 -26.33 -7.36 52.09
C GLY A 18 -25.98 -6.23 51.12
N ASP A 19 -24.71 -6.09 50.76
CA ASP A 19 -24.17 -4.98 49.97
C ASP A 19 -23.67 -5.38 48.58
N LEU A 20 -23.72 -6.67 48.25
CA LEU A 20 -23.25 -7.23 46.99
C LEU A 20 -24.43 -7.58 46.08
N PRO A 21 -24.28 -7.45 44.75
CA PRO A 21 -25.27 -7.98 43.83
C PRO A 21 -25.31 -9.51 43.88
N ALA A 22 -26.44 -10.09 43.48
CA ALA A 22 -26.61 -11.54 43.44
C ALA A 22 -25.53 -12.21 42.57
N GLY A 23 -25.00 -13.35 43.04
CA GLY A 23 -23.93 -14.08 42.35
C GLY A 23 -22.50 -13.60 42.65
N TYR A 24 -22.32 -12.64 43.58
CA TYR A 24 -21.00 -12.15 44.01
C TYR A 24 -20.68 -12.50 45.46
N SER A 25 -19.42 -12.82 45.73
CA SER A 25 -18.89 -13.16 47.05
C SER A 25 -17.54 -12.51 47.30
N ARG A 26 -17.27 -12.06 48.53
CA ARG A 26 -15.93 -11.58 48.93
C ARG A 26 -14.91 -12.71 49.08
N VAL A 27 -15.39 -13.96 49.13
CA VAL A 27 -14.55 -15.15 49.16
C VAL A 27 -14.42 -15.68 47.74
N LEU A 28 -13.19 -15.70 47.23
CA LEU A 28 -12.88 -16.32 45.94
C LEU A 28 -13.22 -17.81 46.01
N ALA A 29 -13.99 -18.30 45.04
CA ALA A 29 -14.28 -19.73 44.95
C ALA A 29 -12.97 -20.53 44.83
N ALA A 30 -12.88 -21.65 45.55
CA ALA A 30 -11.72 -22.52 45.48
C ALA A 30 -11.64 -23.16 44.08
N LEU A 31 -10.84 -22.57 43.19
CA LEU A 31 -10.57 -23.08 41.86
C LEU A 31 -9.51 -24.17 41.90
N SER A 32 -9.55 -25.06 40.92
CA SER A 32 -8.52 -26.10 40.79
C SER A 32 -7.15 -25.44 40.57
N ALA A 33 -6.10 -25.94 41.24
CA ALA A 33 -4.74 -25.41 41.09
C ALA A 33 -4.19 -25.49 39.65
N ALA A 34 -4.85 -26.26 38.77
CA ALA A 34 -4.49 -26.38 37.36
C ALA A 34 -5.09 -25.26 36.48
N THR A 35 -6.02 -24.46 37.01
CA THR A 35 -6.67 -23.38 36.26
C THR A 35 -5.94 -22.08 36.53
N THR A 36 -5.21 -21.58 35.54
CA THR A 36 -4.52 -20.28 35.64
C THR A 36 -5.54 -19.15 35.70
N GLN A 37 -5.29 -18.19 36.59
CA GLN A 37 -6.14 -17.03 36.81
C GLN A 37 -5.37 -15.75 36.49
N TYR A 38 -6.07 -14.79 35.89
CA TYR A 38 -5.50 -13.51 35.47
C TYR A 38 -6.42 -12.38 35.95
N TYR A 39 -5.89 -11.45 36.73
CA TYR A 39 -6.67 -10.32 37.24
C TYR A 39 -6.37 -9.07 36.42
N LEU A 40 -7.40 -8.46 35.85
CA LEU A 40 -7.22 -7.21 35.13
C LEU A 40 -7.25 -6.03 36.13
N PRO A 41 -6.39 -5.00 35.95
CA PRO A 41 -6.36 -3.85 36.84
C PRO A 41 -7.57 -2.93 36.59
N ALA A 42 -8.07 -2.29 37.63
CA ALA A 42 -9.05 -1.22 37.53
C ALA A 42 -8.37 0.06 37.00
N ASN A 43 -8.27 0.19 35.68
CA ASN A 43 -7.57 1.29 35.03
C ASN A 43 -8.47 2.49 34.67
N ILE A 44 -9.79 2.40 34.89
CA ILE A 44 -10.71 3.53 34.80
C ILE A 44 -11.02 3.99 36.23
N PRO A 45 -10.67 5.23 36.62
CA PRO A 45 -11.10 5.77 37.91
C PRO A 45 -12.63 5.86 38.00
N LEU A 46 -13.21 5.60 39.19
CA LEU A 46 -14.67 5.64 39.39
C LEU A 46 -15.31 6.94 38.88
N GLN A 47 -14.73 8.09 39.17
CA GLN A 47 -15.29 9.38 38.76
C GLN A 47 -15.42 9.49 37.24
N GLN A 48 -14.45 8.95 36.51
CA GLN A 48 -14.50 8.89 35.04
C GLN A 48 -15.55 7.90 34.56
N ALA A 49 -15.67 6.73 35.21
CA ALA A 49 -16.70 5.74 34.88
C ALA A 49 -18.12 6.30 35.08
N LEU A 50 -18.35 7.06 36.16
CA LEU A 50 -19.60 7.77 36.41
C LEU A 50 -19.91 8.80 35.31
N LEU A 51 -18.93 9.64 34.96
CA LEU A 51 -19.11 10.62 33.89
C LEU A 51 -19.51 9.98 32.56
N TYR A 52 -18.86 8.86 32.19
CA TYR A 52 -19.24 8.12 30.97
C TYR A 52 -20.67 7.59 31.04
N PHE A 53 -21.08 7.06 32.18
CA PHE A 53 -22.44 6.58 32.37
C PHE A 53 -23.47 7.72 32.27
N GLU A 54 -23.22 8.87 32.90
CA GLU A 54 -24.13 10.02 32.85
C GLU A 54 -24.28 10.56 31.42
N GLN A 55 -23.19 10.60 30.65
CA GLN A 55 -23.20 11.02 29.25
C GLN A 55 -24.00 10.06 28.36
N GLN A 56 -23.89 8.75 28.58
CA GLN A 56 -24.57 7.74 27.78
C GLN A 56 -26.05 7.57 28.14
N SER A 57 -26.36 7.60 29.44
CA SER A 57 -27.72 7.32 29.94
C SER A 57 -28.58 8.58 30.09
N GLY A 58 -27.96 9.78 30.12
CA GLY A 58 -28.63 11.03 30.43
C GLY A 58 -29.11 11.15 31.90
N ARG A 59 -28.86 10.13 32.73
CA ARG A 59 -29.24 10.10 34.15
C ARG A 59 -28.06 10.53 35.00
N ARG A 60 -28.31 11.43 35.96
CA ARG A 60 -27.29 11.81 36.95
C ARG A 60 -27.28 10.82 38.11
N THR A 61 -26.10 10.39 38.50
CA THR A 61 -25.92 9.40 39.57
C THR A 61 -25.99 10.06 40.96
N GLY A 62 -25.86 11.39 41.02
CA GLY A 62 -25.92 12.14 42.28
C GLY A 62 -24.83 11.71 43.26
N ASN A 63 -25.13 11.72 44.56
CA ASN A 63 -24.17 11.28 45.57
C ASN A 63 -24.07 9.75 45.60
N VAL A 64 -22.85 9.24 45.41
CA VAL A 64 -22.52 7.82 45.61
C VAL A 64 -22.55 7.52 47.11
N LEU A 65 -23.42 6.60 47.50
CA LEU A 65 -23.57 6.14 48.89
C LEU A 65 -22.58 5.02 49.22
N ARG A 66 -22.34 4.12 48.25
CA ARG A 66 -21.40 3.02 48.37
C ARG A 66 -20.84 2.63 47.02
N GLN A 67 -19.59 2.18 47.02
CA GLN A 67 -18.92 1.57 45.89
C GLN A 67 -18.28 0.25 46.30
N VAL A 68 -18.31 -0.75 45.41
CA VAL A 68 -17.58 -2.01 45.56
C VAL A 68 -16.92 -2.34 44.22
N LEU A 69 -15.66 -2.77 44.26
CA LEU A 69 -15.00 -3.33 43.09
C LEU A 69 -15.42 -4.80 42.97
N LEU A 70 -15.97 -5.17 41.83
CA LEU A 70 -16.34 -6.54 41.52
C LEU A 70 -15.46 -7.09 40.41
N TYR A 71 -15.10 -8.35 40.50
CA TYR A 71 -14.43 -9.09 39.45
C TYR A 71 -15.40 -10.06 38.79
N GLN A 72 -15.68 -9.83 37.51
CA GLN A 72 -16.48 -10.74 36.68
C GLN A 72 -15.56 -11.77 36.02
N PRO A 73 -15.80 -13.08 36.22
CA PRO A 73 -15.02 -14.12 35.55
C PRO A 73 -15.38 -14.20 34.06
N PHE A 74 -14.39 -14.54 33.23
CA PHE A 74 -14.56 -14.81 31.81
C PHE A 74 -13.43 -15.72 31.30
N LEU A 75 -13.61 -16.37 30.15
CA LEU A 75 -12.52 -17.07 29.47
C LEU A 75 -11.61 -16.07 28.76
N LEU A 76 -10.36 -16.04 29.16
CA LEU A 76 -9.30 -15.27 28.51
C LEU A 76 -8.47 -16.22 27.64
N ALA A 77 -8.42 -15.93 26.34
CA ALA A 77 -7.49 -16.57 25.42
C ALA A 77 -6.73 -15.52 24.63
N GLN A 78 -5.40 -15.58 24.63
CA GLN A 78 -4.52 -14.74 23.83
C GLN A 78 -3.43 -15.61 23.21
N CYS A 79 -3.26 -15.49 21.91
CA CYS A 79 -2.24 -16.20 21.14
C CYS A 79 -1.35 -15.22 20.38
N GLU A 80 -0.06 -15.52 20.35
CA GLU A 80 0.91 -14.90 19.47
C GLU A 80 1.07 -15.75 18.21
N VAL A 81 0.81 -15.16 17.05
CA VAL A 81 0.83 -15.82 15.75
C VAL A 81 1.98 -15.24 14.94
N ARG A 82 2.91 -16.11 14.56
CA ARG A 82 4.03 -15.74 13.71
C ARG A 82 3.76 -16.12 12.25
N TYR A 83 3.78 -15.11 11.40
CA TYR A 83 3.78 -15.24 9.95
C TYR A 83 5.22 -15.27 9.45
N MET A 84 5.61 -16.36 8.81
CA MET A 84 6.95 -16.52 8.25
C MET A 84 6.88 -17.10 6.84
N ASP A 85 7.40 -16.34 5.87
CA ASP A 85 7.58 -16.80 4.50
C ASP A 85 8.91 -16.28 3.98
N ARG A 86 9.84 -17.19 3.66
CA ARG A 86 11.18 -16.81 3.16
C ARG A 86 11.16 -16.25 1.75
N LYS A 87 10.25 -16.70 0.90
CA LYS A 87 10.13 -16.25 -0.49
C LYS A 87 9.61 -14.81 -0.53
N LEU A 88 8.62 -14.52 0.32
CA LEU A 88 8.02 -13.19 0.43
C LEU A 88 8.75 -12.28 1.43
N MET A 89 9.80 -12.78 2.09
CA MET A 89 10.59 -12.10 3.13
C MET A 89 9.75 -11.61 4.33
N ILE A 90 8.72 -12.39 4.69
CA ILE A 90 7.82 -12.06 5.79
C ILE A 90 8.36 -12.68 7.07
N ASN A 91 8.46 -11.85 8.11
CA ASN A 91 8.64 -12.26 9.50
C ASN A 91 7.86 -11.29 10.38
N LYS A 92 6.56 -11.55 10.58
CA LYS A 92 5.69 -10.71 11.38
C LYS A 92 5.06 -11.51 12.50
N VAL A 93 4.87 -10.86 13.64
CA VAL A 93 4.16 -11.40 14.78
C VAL A 93 2.90 -10.56 15.00
N GLU A 94 1.76 -11.22 15.13
CA GLU A 94 0.48 -10.59 15.48
C GLU A 94 -0.13 -11.31 16.68
N LYS A 95 -0.84 -10.56 17.52
CA LYS A 95 -1.51 -11.11 18.70
C LYS A 95 -3.02 -11.15 18.46
N TYR A 96 -3.62 -12.28 18.80
CA TYR A 96 -5.06 -12.52 18.71
C TYR A 96 -5.59 -12.76 20.11
N ALA A 97 -6.62 -12.04 20.52
CA ALA A 97 -7.22 -12.19 21.84
C ALA A 97 -8.74 -12.36 21.75
N TYR A 98 -9.28 -13.18 22.65
CA TYR A 98 -10.69 -13.51 22.76
C TYR A 98 -11.13 -13.50 24.21
N HIS A 99 -12.23 -12.79 24.50
CA HIS A 99 -12.84 -12.71 25.83
C HIS A 99 -14.26 -13.29 25.75
N VAL A 100 -14.46 -14.49 26.28
CA VAL A 100 -15.78 -15.14 26.30
C VAL A 100 -16.38 -14.97 27.70
N LEU A 101 -17.38 -14.11 27.82
CA LEU A 101 -18.02 -13.79 29.11
C LEU A 101 -18.80 -14.98 29.67
N ASN A 102 -19.43 -15.76 28.80
CA ASN A 102 -20.28 -16.88 29.19
C ASN A 102 -19.73 -18.20 28.62
N VAL A 103 -19.39 -19.17 29.48
CA VAL A 103 -18.88 -20.48 29.04
C VAL A 103 -19.72 -21.62 29.60
N ASP A 104 -20.57 -22.16 28.74
CA ASP A 104 -21.36 -23.35 29.05
C ASP A 104 -20.48 -24.60 29.18
N ARG A 105 -20.98 -25.59 29.95
CA ARG A 105 -20.35 -26.92 30.10
C ARG A 105 -20.15 -27.64 28.77
N SER A 106 -21.00 -27.35 27.80
CA SER A 106 -20.98 -27.95 26.46
C SER A 106 -21.54 -26.96 25.45
N GLY A 107 -21.08 -27.01 24.21
CA GLY A 107 -21.54 -26.14 23.13
C GLY A 107 -20.39 -25.67 22.25
N LEU A 108 -20.72 -24.99 21.16
CA LEU A 108 -19.74 -24.36 20.28
C LEU A 108 -19.51 -22.91 20.70
N ILE A 109 -18.26 -22.44 20.65
CA ILE A 109 -17.94 -21.03 20.81
C ILE A 109 -17.74 -20.41 19.43
N HIS A 110 -18.51 -19.38 19.13
CA HIS A 110 -18.32 -18.56 17.93
C HIS A 110 -17.21 -17.54 18.19
N TRP A 111 -15.96 -17.98 18.12
CA TRP A 111 -14.77 -17.19 18.49
C TRP A 111 -14.71 -15.81 17.82
N GLU A 112 -15.21 -15.68 16.59
CA GLU A 112 -15.33 -14.41 15.86
C GLU A 112 -16.14 -13.34 16.60
N GLN A 113 -17.12 -13.74 17.41
CA GLN A 113 -17.99 -12.84 18.18
C GLN A 113 -17.35 -12.38 19.50
N HIS A 114 -16.27 -13.04 19.90
CA HIS A 114 -15.58 -12.81 21.17
C HIS A 114 -14.22 -12.14 21.00
N ALA A 115 -13.91 -11.65 19.79
CA ALA A 115 -12.69 -10.91 19.49
C ALA A 115 -12.51 -9.74 20.48
N ALA A 116 -11.39 -9.77 21.20
CA ALA A 116 -10.99 -8.76 22.16
C ALA A 116 -9.66 -8.13 21.73
N ARG A 117 -9.27 -7.03 22.37
CA ARG A 117 -7.95 -6.45 22.14
C ARG A 117 -6.87 -7.24 22.89
N PRO A 118 -5.73 -7.54 22.25
CA PRO A 118 -4.60 -8.13 22.95
C PRO A 118 -4.14 -7.23 24.10
N MET A 119 -3.78 -7.87 25.20
CA MET A 119 -3.29 -7.20 26.40
C MET A 119 -1.79 -7.37 26.53
N ASP A 120 -1.12 -6.35 27.07
CA ASP A 120 0.25 -6.50 27.54
C ASP A 120 0.23 -7.36 28.81
N THR A 121 0.89 -8.51 28.74
CA THR A 121 0.98 -9.48 29.84
C THR A 121 1.62 -8.90 31.09
N ARG A 122 2.43 -7.85 30.95
CA ARG A 122 3.08 -7.15 32.06
C ARG A 122 2.10 -6.31 32.89
N LEU A 123 0.93 -5.98 32.34
CA LEU A 123 -0.11 -5.19 33.00
C LEU A 123 -1.15 -6.07 33.71
N ILE A 124 -1.05 -7.39 33.57
CA ILE A 124 -1.97 -8.34 34.20
C ILE A 124 -1.49 -8.63 35.62
N LEU A 125 -2.40 -8.50 36.58
CA LEU A 125 -2.13 -8.76 37.98
C LEU A 125 -2.21 -10.26 38.27
N ARG A 126 -1.34 -10.73 39.17
CA ARG A 126 -1.32 -12.12 39.66
C ARG A 126 -2.29 -12.33 40.83
N GLU A 127 -2.57 -11.26 41.55
CA GLU A 127 -3.48 -11.22 42.69
C GLU A 127 -4.54 -10.14 42.42
N PRO A 128 -5.76 -10.32 42.92
CA PRO A 128 -6.81 -9.32 42.80
C PRO A 128 -6.48 -8.08 43.62
N GLU A 129 -7.08 -6.95 43.24
CA GLU A 129 -7.08 -5.76 44.09
C GLU A 129 -7.81 -6.00 45.43
N THR A 130 -7.39 -5.29 46.47
CA THR A 130 -7.94 -5.41 47.83
C THR A 130 -9.40 -4.99 47.89
N GLU A 131 -10.17 -5.57 48.83
CA GLU A 131 -11.59 -5.25 49.05
C GLU A 131 -12.52 -5.53 47.84
N ALA A 132 -12.06 -6.33 46.88
CA ALA A 132 -12.88 -6.76 45.75
C ALA A 132 -13.79 -7.96 46.11
N ALA A 133 -14.91 -8.08 45.41
CA ALA A 133 -15.75 -9.29 45.42
C ALA A 133 -15.76 -9.96 44.05
N PHE A 134 -15.99 -11.26 44.01
CA PHE A 134 -15.84 -12.09 42.82
C PHE A 134 -17.18 -12.67 42.40
N GLY A 135 -17.48 -12.59 41.11
CA GLY A 135 -18.60 -13.29 40.51
C GLY A 135 -18.36 -14.79 40.50
N GLU A 136 -19.43 -15.57 40.62
CA GLU A 136 -19.36 -17.02 40.46
C GLU A 136 -18.96 -17.39 39.01
N PRO A 137 -17.87 -18.16 38.79
CA PRO A 137 -17.50 -18.60 37.45
C PRO A 137 -18.52 -19.55 36.86
N ASP A 138 -18.76 -19.41 35.56
CA ASP A 138 -19.63 -20.35 34.85
C ASP A 138 -19.12 -21.78 34.94
N ALA A 139 -20.07 -22.70 34.88
CA ALA A 139 -19.79 -24.10 35.06
C ALA A 139 -18.84 -24.69 34.00
N GLY A 140 -18.73 -24.09 32.81
CA GLY A 140 -17.74 -24.48 31.80
C GLY A 140 -16.31 -24.00 32.10
N LEU A 141 -16.14 -22.88 32.81
CA LEU A 141 -14.82 -22.41 33.29
C LEU A 141 -14.26 -23.31 34.39
N LEU A 142 -15.14 -23.94 35.16
CA LEU A 142 -14.80 -24.87 36.24
C LEU A 142 -14.44 -26.28 35.73
N ASP A 143 -14.84 -26.64 34.51
CA ASP A 143 -14.58 -27.96 33.94
C ASP A 143 -13.21 -28.03 33.24
N LYS A 144 -12.28 -28.75 33.85
CA LYS A 144 -10.93 -28.98 33.31
C LYS A 144 -10.93 -29.58 31.90
N LYS A 145 -11.81 -30.54 31.61
CA LYS A 145 -11.84 -31.18 30.28
C LYS A 145 -12.31 -30.20 29.22
N ARG A 146 -13.31 -29.37 29.57
CA ARG A 146 -13.82 -28.30 28.71
C ARG A 146 -12.73 -27.27 28.42
N MET A 147 -12.03 -26.79 29.43
CA MET A 147 -10.94 -25.81 29.27
C MET A 147 -9.82 -26.32 28.36
N THR A 148 -9.35 -27.56 28.55
CA THR A 148 -8.33 -28.15 27.65
C THR A 148 -8.84 -28.32 26.21
N SER A 149 -10.14 -28.55 26.02
CA SER A 149 -10.73 -28.60 24.67
C SER A 149 -10.73 -27.21 24.03
N LEU A 150 -11.16 -26.18 24.78
CA LEU A 150 -11.22 -24.79 24.29
C LEU A 150 -9.84 -24.22 23.97
N GLU A 151 -8.82 -24.61 24.72
CA GLU A 151 -7.41 -24.26 24.47
C GLU A 151 -6.93 -24.75 23.09
N LYS A 152 -7.29 -25.97 22.73
CA LYS A 152 -6.98 -26.53 21.40
C LYS A 152 -7.85 -25.90 20.32
N GLU A 153 -9.12 -25.67 20.64
CA GLU A 153 -10.10 -25.10 19.72
C GLU A 153 -9.72 -23.69 19.27
N VAL A 154 -9.24 -22.83 20.18
CA VAL A 154 -8.81 -21.47 19.81
C VAL A 154 -7.59 -21.50 18.87
N VAL A 155 -6.64 -22.40 19.09
CA VAL A 155 -5.48 -22.58 18.20
C VAL A 155 -5.93 -23.09 16.83
N ASP A 156 -6.85 -24.06 16.80
CA ASP A 156 -7.42 -24.58 15.56
C ASP A 156 -8.24 -23.54 14.80
N TYR A 157 -8.98 -22.70 15.52
CA TYR A 157 -9.73 -21.59 14.96
C TYR A 157 -8.79 -20.56 14.33
N ILE A 158 -7.80 -20.06 15.07
CA ILE A 158 -6.79 -19.13 14.57
C ILE A 158 -6.07 -19.73 13.36
N TYR A 159 -5.67 -21.00 13.39
CA TYR A 159 -5.01 -21.65 12.25
C TYR A 159 -5.87 -21.62 10.96
N LYS A 160 -7.20 -21.74 11.10
CA LYS A 160 -8.13 -21.72 9.95
C LYS A 160 -8.44 -20.30 9.48
N THR A 161 -8.54 -19.34 10.38
CA THR A 161 -9.05 -18.00 10.08
C THR A 161 -7.95 -16.94 9.97
N ALA A 162 -6.79 -17.12 10.58
CA ALA A 162 -5.70 -16.17 10.53
C ALA A 162 -4.97 -16.27 9.19
N PHE A 163 -4.97 -15.19 8.43
CA PHE A 163 -4.20 -15.07 7.21
C PHE A 163 -3.90 -13.60 6.92
N MET A 164 -2.84 -13.38 6.14
CA MET A 164 -2.50 -12.09 5.58
C MET A 164 -2.58 -12.16 4.06
N VAL A 165 -3.15 -11.13 3.44
CA VAL A 165 -3.16 -10.99 1.97
C VAL A 165 -2.14 -9.93 1.59
N LEU A 166 -1.23 -10.29 0.68
CA LEU A 166 -0.17 -9.40 0.21
C LEU A 166 -0.15 -9.37 -1.32
N PRO A 167 0.05 -8.20 -1.94
CA PRO A 167 0.25 -8.10 -3.37
C PRO A 167 1.65 -8.62 -3.73
N VAL A 168 1.74 -9.40 -4.80
CA VAL A 168 2.97 -10.05 -5.28
C VAL A 168 3.09 -9.84 -6.78
N HIS A 169 4.28 -9.42 -7.21
CA HIS A 169 4.65 -9.30 -8.60
C HIS A 169 5.84 -10.21 -8.91
N ASP A 170 5.57 -11.44 -9.37
CA ASP A 170 6.62 -12.46 -9.57
C ASP A 170 7.67 -12.05 -10.60
N LYS A 171 7.25 -11.46 -11.73
CA LYS A 171 8.16 -11.08 -12.83
C LYS A 171 9.23 -10.07 -12.38
N LEU A 172 8.83 -9.08 -11.59
CA LEU A 172 9.72 -8.06 -11.03
C LEU A 172 10.32 -8.48 -9.68
N LYS A 173 9.87 -9.61 -9.10
CA LYS A 173 10.22 -10.09 -7.76
C LYS A 173 9.99 -9.05 -6.68
N ILE A 174 8.90 -8.29 -6.81
CA ILE A 174 8.47 -7.29 -5.83
C ILE A 174 7.36 -7.93 -4.99
N TYR A 175 7.53 -7.93 -3.67
CA TYR A 175 6.61 -8.52 -2.72
C TYR A 175 6.13 -7.45 -1.74
N GLY A 176 4.81 -7.33 -1.59
CA GLY A 176 4.20 -6.46 -0.61
C GLY A 176 4.66 -6.81 0.79
N GLN A 177 4.99 -5.78 1.58
CA GLN A 177 5.40 -5.96 2.97
C GLN A 177 4.21 -5.81 3.91
N PRO A 178 4.21 -6.47 5.08
CA PRO A 178 3.17 -6.26 6.07
C PRO A 178 3.07 -4.79 6.50
N GLY A 179 1.87 -4.21 6.40
CA GLY A 179 1.63 -2.79 6.71
C GLY A 179 1.91 -1.82 5.57
N MET A 180 2.41 -2.30 4.43
CA MET A 180 2.55 -1.51 3.21
C MET A 180 1.18 -1.21 2.61
N THR A 181 0.97 0.03 2.13
CA THR A 181 -0.25 0.34 1.39
C THR A 181 -0.18 -0.20 -0.04
N PHE A 182 -1.33 -0.43 -0.66
CA PHE A 182 -1.35 -0.87 -2.05
C PHE A 182 -0.78 0.18 -3.01
N ALA A 183 -1.00 1.47 -2.72
CA ALA A 183 -0.45 2.56 -3.51
C ALA A 183 1.08 2.56 -3.50
N ASP A 184 1.69 2.29 -2.34
CA ASP A 184 3.15 2.18 -2.23
C ASP A 184 3.66 0.98 -3.06
N PHE A 185 2.95 -0.15 -3.01
CA PHE A 185 3.31 -1.34 -3.79
C PHE A 185 3.25 -1.06 -5.29
N GLN A 186 2.17 -0.45 -5.77
CA GLN A 186 2.02 -0.07 -7.18
C GLN A 186 3.08 0.95 -7.60
N ALA A 187 3.38 1.94 -6.77
CA ALA A 187 4.42 2.92 -7.06
C ALA A 187 5.79 2.25 -7.23
N GLN A 188 6.13 1.29 -6.36
CA GLN A 188 7.36 0.52 -6.47
C GLN A 188 7.41 -0.32 -7.76
N VAL A 189 6.31 -1.03 -8.08
CA VAL A 189 6.18 -1.81 -9.32
C VAL A 189 6.38 -0.93 -10.55
N HIS A 190 5.69 0.21 -10.62
CA HIS A 190 5.79 1.13 -11.76
C HIS A 190 7.18 1.74 -11.89
N ALA A 191 7.83 2.10 -10.78
CA ALA A 191 9.18 2.63 -10.79
C ALA A 191 10.18 1.60 -11.35
N THR A 192 10.13 0.36 -10.86
CA THR A 192 11.01 -0.72 -11.35
C THR A 192 10.72 -1.08 -12.81
N ALA A 193 9.45 -1.16 -13.21
CA ALA A 193 9.08 -1.42 -14.60
C ALA A 193 9.60 -0.34 -15.55
N ARG A 194 9.50 0.95 -15.17
CA ARG A 194 10.06 2.06 -15.95
C ARG A 194 11.58 1.94 -16.10
N GLN A 195 12.27 1.66 -15.00
CA GLN A 195 13.73 1.51 -15.02
C GLN A 195 14.17 0.39 -15.98
N LEU A 196 13.53 -0.79 -15.92
CA LEU A 196 13.87 -1.91 -16.79
C LEU A 196 13.48 -1.66 -18.25
N ARG A 197 12.34 -1.00 -18.47
CA ARG A 197 11.92 -0.55 -19.81
C ARG A 197 12.96 0.38 -20.42
N ASP A 198 13.38 1.39 -19.68
CA ASP A 198 14.33 2.39 -20.18
C ASP A 198 15.69 1.72 -20.50
N GLN A 199 16.13 0.75 -19.68
CA GLN A 199 17.31 -0.07 -19.97
C GLN A 199 17.19 -0.89 -21.27
N GLU A 200 16.03 -1.49 -21.55
CA GLU A 200 15.83 -2.25 -22.79
C GLU A 200 15.63 -1.35 -24.01
N ILE A 201 15.01 -0.18 -23.84
CA ILE A 201 14.95 0.86 -24.87
C ILE A 201 16.36 1.34 -25.23
N ASP A 202 17.21 1.58 -24.25
CA ASP A 202 18.60 2.02 -24.49
C ASP A 202 19.40 0.95 -25.24
N LYS A 203 19.30 -0.33 -24.86
CA LYS A 203 19.94 -1.44 -25.58
C LYS A 203 19.43 -1.56 -27.02
N THR A 204 18.12 -1.46 -27.21
CA THR A 204 17.49 -1.51 -28.54
C THR A 204 17.96 -0.33 -29.39
N THR A 205 17.96 0.88 -28.83
CA THR A 205 18.45 2.10 -29.48
C THR A 205 19.90 1.95 -29.92
N GLN A 206 20.79 1.42 -29.05
CA GLN A 206 22.19 1.17 -29.42
C GLN A 206 22.32 0.16 -30.58
N ARG A 207 21.53 -0.92 -30.59
CA ARG A 207 21.54 -1.92 -31.67
C ARG A 207 21.09 -1.33 -33.02
N TYR A 208 20.09 -0.46 -33.02
CA TYR A 208 19.61 0.19 -34.25
C TYR A 208 20.53 1.32 -34.69
N ALA A 209 21.11 2.09 -33.77
CA ALA A 209 22.10 3.12 -34.09
C ALA A 209 23.27 2.53 -34.90
N GLN A 210 23.84 1.40 -34.46
CA GLN A 210 24.90 0.70 -35.19
C GLN A 210 24.49 0.25 -36.61
N GLN A 211 23.21 -0.02 -36.86
CA GLN A 211 22.71 -0.38 -38.19
C GLN A 211 22.50 0.86 -39.06
N PHE A 212 21.99 1.95 -38.47
CA PHE A 212 21.88 3.24 -39.15
C PHE A 212 23.23 3.81 -39.53
N ASP A 213 24.24 3.72 -38.66
CA ASP A 213 25.60 4.20 -38.94
C ASP A 213 26.17 3.49 -40.19
N LYS A 214 26.01 2.16 -40.29
CA LYS A 214 26.44 1.40 -41.48
C LYS A 214 25.73 1.83 -42.77
N LEU A 215 24.42 2.08 -42.70
CA LEU A 215 23.67 2.56 -43.86
C LEU A 215 24.05 4.00 -44.22
N ALA A 216 24.35 4.84 -43.22
CA ALA A 216 24.74 6.24 -43.42
C ALA A 216 26.14 6.35 -44.04
N ASP A 217 27.07 5.51 -43.61
CA ASP A 217 28.39 5.38 -44.23
C ASP A 217 28.24 4.98 -45.70
N ARG A 218 27.46 3.93 -45.99
CA ARG A 218 27.17 3.49 -47.37
C ARG A 218 26.50 4.58 -48.21
N TYR A 219 25.53 5.29 -47.65
CA TYR A 219 24.88 6.41 -48.33
C TYR A 219 25.88 7.52 -48.68
N THR A 220 26.75 7.87 -47.75
CA THR A 220 27.78 8.92 -47.94
C THR A 220 28.77 8.53 -49.03
N ASP A 221 29.21 7.27 -49.05
CA ASP A 221 30.12 6.76 -50.07
C ASP A 221 29.47 6.78 -51.47
N LEU A 222 28.24 6.28 -51.59
CA LEU A 222 27.49 6.31 -52.85
C LEU A 222 27.19 7.74 -53.33
N GLN A 223 26.93 8.67 -52.42
CA GLN A 223 26.70 10.07 -52.77
C GLN A 223 27.97 10.71 -53.36
N ARG A 224 29.13 10.46 -52.74
CA ARG A 224 30.42 10.94 -53.25
C ARG A 224 30.74 10.37 -54.62
N GLU A 225 30.43 9.09 -54.85
CA GLU A 225 30.61 8.45 -56.15
C GLU A 225 29.72 9.09 -57.22
N LEU A 226 28.44 9.33 -56.91
CA LEU A 226 27.52 9.98 -57.84
C LEU A 226 27.98 11.40 -58.19
N GLU A 227 28.45 12.17 -57.21
CA GLU A 227 28.99 13.51 -57.42
C GLU A 227 30.24 13.49 -58.33
N ALA A 228 31.12 12.51 -58.15
CA ALA A 228 32.29 12.32 -59.00
C ALA A 228 31.90 11.96 -60.45
N GLN A 229 30.94 11.04 -60.63
CA GLN A 229 30.43 10.66 -61.96
C GLN A 229 29.74 11.85 -62.67
N GLN A 230 28.99 12.67 -61.92
CA GLN A 230 28.37 13.90 -62.44
C GLN A 230 29.42 14.92 -62.90
N ALA A 231 30.50 15.10 -62.14
CA ALA A 231 31.59 15.99 -62.48
C ALA A 231 32.34 15.54 -63.75
N GLU A 232 32.47 14.23 -63.97
CA GLU A 232 33.10 13.66 -65.17
C GLU A 232 32.23 13.85 -66.43
N LEU A 233 30.91 13.64 -66.33
CA LEU A 233 29.96 13.83 -67.44
C LEU A 233 29.76 15.29 -67.85
N GLN A 234 29.97 16.25 -66.94
CA GLN A 234 29.81 17.69 -67.22
C GLN A 234 31.05 18.36 -67.84
N GLY A 235 32.16 17.63 -68.00
CA GLY A 235 33.31 18.00 -68.82
C GLY A 235 33.57 19.49 -69.04
N LEU A 236 33.91 20.26 -68.00
CA LEU A 236 34.76 21.47 -68.01
C LEU A 236 34.75 22.20 -66.64
N GLY A 237 35.91 22.31 -66.00
CA GLY A 237 36.23 23.47 -65.16
C GLY A 237 36.63 23.22 -63.69
N ARG A 238 37.93 22.98 -63.49
CA ARG A 238 38.81 23.46 -62.39
C ARG A 238 38.35 23.32 -60.93
N GLU A 239 39.18 22.58 -60.19
CA GLU A 239 39.56 22.79 -58.78
C GLU A 239 38.54 23.50 -57.89
N THR A 240 37.81 22.71 -57.09
CA THR A 240 37.21 23.21 -55.86
C THR A 240 37.35 22.15 -54.77
N LEU A 241 38.53 22.16 -54.13
CA LEU A 241 38.69 21.64 -52.77
C LEU A 241 38.02 22.64 -51.83
N ALA A 242 36.81 22.35 -51.35
CA ALA A 242 36.26 23.06 -50.18
C ALA A 242 35.13 22.27 -49.51
N THR A 243 35.48 21.71 -48.37
CA THR A 243 34.71 21.82 -47.12
C THR A 243 33.34 21.16 -47.07
N LEU A 244 33.27 20.01 -46.40
CA LEU A 244 32.12 19.60 -45.60
C LEU A 244 32.53 18.53 -44.58
N GLY A 245 33.49 18.88 -43.73
CA GLY A 245 33.71 18.19 -42.46
C GLY A 245 33.15 19.05 -41.34
N GLU A 246 31.93 18.78 -40.87
CA GLU A 246 31.45 19.22 -39.53
C GLU A 246 30.06 18.70 -39.12
N ALA A 247 29.62 17.52 -39.59
CA ALA A 247 28.38 16.91 -39.09
C ALA A 247 28.58 15.63 -38.27
N ALA A 248 29.82 15.12 -38.16
CA ALA A 248 30.11 13.83 -37.53
C ALA A 248 30.55 13.92 -36.05
N VAL A 249 30.69 15.11 -35.46
CA VAL A 249 31.32 15.30 -34.13
C VAL A 249 30.31 15.36 -32.97
N GLY A 250 29.02 15.15 -33.22
CA GLY A 250 28.00 15.21 -32.15
C GLY A 250 27.82 13.93 -31.32
N LEU A 251 28.43 12.81 -31.72
CA LEU A 251 27.97 11.47 -31.29
C LEU A 251 28.63 10.92 -30.01
N PHE A 252 29.60 11.63 -29.41
CA PHE A 252 30.34 11.14 -28.24
C PHE A 252 30.18 11.95 -26.93
N GLN A 253 29.11 12.75 -26.81
CA GLN A 253 28.73 13.36 -25.52
C GLN A 253 27.34 12.88 -25.07
N GLY A 254 27.36 11.68 -24.48
CA GLY A 254 26.31 11.03 -23.69
C GLY A 254 24.98 11.78 -23.53
N ARG A 255 24.01 11.41 -24.38
CA ARG A 255 22.56 11.42 -24.12
C ARG A 255 21.85 10.77 -25.33
N THR A 256 21.84 9.44 -25.33
CA THR A 256 21.35 8.53 -26.38
C THR A 256 19.85 8.60 -26.69
N GLN A 257 19.06 9.42 -25.98
CA GLN A 257 17.61 9.48 -26.17
C GLN A 257 17.14 10.49 -27.24
N TYR A 258 18.04 11.30 -27.83
CA TYR A 258 17.65 12.45 -28.66
C TYR A 258 18.08 12.40 -30.15
N THR A 259 18.75 11.35 -30.62
CA THR A 259 19.40 11.39 -31.95
C THR A 259 18.73 10.60 -33.08
N ILE A 260 17.71 9.78 -32.82
CA ILE A 260 17.02 9.07 -33.94
C ILE A 260 16.02 9.99 -34.66
N SER A 261 15.52 11.03 -33.99
CA SER A 261 14.62 12.05 -34.57
C SER A 261 15.28 13.00 -35.57
N ARG A 262 16.57 12.82 -35.91
CA ARG A 262 17.27 13.64 -36.93
C ARG A 262 17.35 12.98 -38.31
N VAL A 263 17.01 11.69 -38.44
CA VAL A 263 16.97 11.00 -39.75
C VAL A 263 15.76 11.45 -40.59
N THR A 264 14.71 12.01 -39.97
CA THR A 264 13.58 12.67 -40.65
C THR A 264 13.97 13.88 -41.49
N ARG A 265 15.21 14.40 -41.38
CA ARG A 265 15.66 15.55 -42.17
C ARG A 265 16.25 15.17 -43.54
N VAL A 266 16.32 13.88 -43.89
CA VAL A 266 16.76 13.40 -45.21
C VAL A 266 15.60 13.38 -46.23
N GLN A 267 14.34 13.49 -45.79
CA GLN A 267 13.15 13.48 -46.67
C GLN A 267 12.98 14.70 -47.60
N ARG A 268 13.88 15.70 -47.54
CA ARG A 268 13.74 16.93 -48.33
C ARG A 268 14.51 16.98 -49.66
N PHE A 269 15.17 15.91 -50.08
CA PHE A 269 15.74 15.81 -51.43
C PHE A 269 14.84 14.93 -52.34
N ARG A 270 13.73 15.51 -52.79
CA ARG A 270 13.02 15.06 -53.99
C ARG A 270 12.93 16.26 -54.93
N GLU A 271 13.16 15.97 -56.22
CA GLU A 271 13.24 16.90 -57.35
C GLU A 271 14.66 17.44 -57.58
N GLN A 272 15.49 16.68 -58.30
CA GLN A 272 16.09 17.08 -59.60
C GLN A 272 17.14 16.02 -60.02
N ALA A 273 16.73 14.98 -60.73
CA ALA A 273 17.66 14.17 -61.54
C ALA A 273 16.84 13.29 -62.49
N GLN A 274 16.34 13.88 -63.56
CA GLN A 274 15.80 13.12 -64.68
C GLN A 274 16.72 13.28 -65.88
N GLN A 275 17.10 12.11 -66.38
CA GLN A 275 17.67 11.79 -67.68
C GLN A 275 19.21 11.75 -67.75
N ASN A 276 19.67 10.49 -67.73
CA ASN A 276 20.98 9.91 -68.06
C ASN A 276 22.06 9.86 -66.97
N ILE A 277 21.84 9.23 -65.79
CA ILE A 277 22.92 8.92 -64.81
C ILE A 277 22.68 7.62 -64.00
N SER A 278 23.55 6.62 -64.25
CA SER A 278 24.06 5.42 -63.53
C SER A 278 23.24 4.56 -62.52
N ASP A 279 23.66 3.28 -62.42
CA ASP A 279 23.29 2.28 -61.40
C ASP A 279 23.43 2.80 -59.95
N THR A 280 24.43 3.65 -59.68
CA THR A 280 24.69 4.29 -58.37
C THR A 280 23.48 5.10 -57.86
N SER A 281 22.71 5.73 -58.76
CA SER A 281 21.49 6.47 -58.37
C SER A 281 20.35 5.55 -57.92
N ALA A 282 20.28 4.32 -58.44
CA ALA A 282 19.33 3.30 -58.01
C ALA A 282 19.75 2.73 -56.65
N GLU A 283 21.05 2.48 -56.44
CA GLU A 283 21.60 2.04 -55.15
C GLU A 283 21.36 3.06 -54.03
N LEU A 284 21.52 4.36 -54.31
CA LEU A 284 21.18 5.42 -53.34
C LEU A 284 19.71 5.36 -52.90
N ARG A 285 18.79 5.12 -53.84
CA ARG A 285 17.36 4.95 -53.52
C ARG A 285 17.11 3.70 -52.71
N GLU A 286 17.84 2.61 -52.96
CA GLU A 286 17.76 1.37 -52.18
C GLU A 286 18.19 1.61 -50.74
N VAL A 287 19.37 2.22 -50.52
CA VAL A 287 19.85 2.54 -49.16
C VAL A 287 18.88 3.47 -48.42
N GLN A 288 18.29 4.45 -49.10
CA GLN A 288 17.25 5.30 -48.51
C GLN A 288 15.99 4.50 -48.12
N GLN A 289 15.57 3.52 -48.92
CA GLN A 289 14.47 2.63 -48.59
C GLN A 289 14.81 1.71 -47.40
N GLU A 290 16.02 1.18 -47.35
CA GLU A 290 16.53 0.39 -46.22
C GLU A 290 16.53 1.20 -44.92
N MET A 291 17.01 2.44 -44.96
CA MET A 291 16.97 3.36 -43.81
C MET A 291 15.53 3.62 -43.34
N SER A 292 14.60 3.89 -44.26
CA SER A 292 13.18 4.11 -43.94
C SER A 292 12.54 2.87 -43.30
N LYS A 293 12.82 1.69 -43.86
CA LYS A 293 12.34 0.41 -43.31
C LYS A 293 12.93 0.15 -41.92
N LEU A 294 14.22 0.42 -41.73
CA LEU A 294 14.90 0.28 -40.44
C LEU A 294 14.30 1.22 -39.38
N GLN A 295 13.93 2.45 -39.77
CA GLN A 295 13.24 3.39 -38.90
C GLN A 295 11.88 2.87 -38.46
N GLN A 296 11.06 2.38 -39.40
CA GLN A 296 9.76 1.79 -39.08
C GLN A 296 9.88 0.59 -38.14
N MET A 297 10.87 -0.27 -38.36
CA MET A 297 11.14 -1.41 -37.48
C MET A 297 11.57 -0.97 -36.08
N PHE A 298 12.39 0.09 -35.98
CA PHE A 298 12.78 0.66 -34.70
C PHE A 298 11.58 1.22 -33.92
N GLU A 299 10.75 2.05 -34.57
CA GLU A 299 9.55 2.63 -33.96
C GLU A 299 8.59 1.54 -33.47
N GLN A 300 8.33 0.52 -34.30
CA GLN A 300 7.50 -0.63 -33.92
C GLN A 300 8.06 -1.40 -32.71
N GLU A 301 9.38 -1.61 -32.65
CA GLU A 301 10.00 -2.33 -31.55
C GLU A 301 9.95 -1.52 -30.24
N ILE A 302 10.16 -0.20 -30.29
CA ILE A 302 10.00 0.68 -29.12
C ILE A 302 8.56 0.69 -28.62
N ASP A 303 7.58 0.80 -29.51
CA ASP A 303 6.16 0.74 -29.16
C ASP A 303 5.80 -0.60 -28.53
N ARG A 304 6.31 -1.70 -29.09
CA ARG A 304 6.13 -3.04 -28.53
C ARG A 304 6.73 -3.14 -27.13
N LEU A 305 7.94 -2.64 -26.90
CA LEU A 305 8.57 -2.63 -25.58
C LEU A 305 7.74 -1.79 -24.59
N ASN A 306 7.28 -0.61 -24.99
CA ASN A 306 6.41 0.23 -24.15
C ASN A 306 5.13 -0.49 -23.73
N GLN A 307 4.45 -1.14 -24.67
CA GLN A 307 3.22 -1.90 -24.40
C GLN A 307 3.51 -3.12 -23.50
N GLN A 308 4.57 -3.87 -23.79
CA GLN A 308 4.96 -5.02 -22.99
C GLN A 308 5.23 -4.63 -21.54
N TRP A 309 6.00 -3.56 -21.29
CA TRP A 309 6.32 -3.12 -19.93
C TRP A 309 5.12 -2.52 -19.19
N ALA A 310 4.20 -1.88 -19.91
CA ALA A 310 2.93 -1.44 -19.34
C ALA A 310 2.07 -2.63 -18.88
N GLN A 311 2.00 -3.70 -19.67
CA GLN A 311 1.30 -4.93 -19.30
C GLN A 311 1.98 -5.65 -18.13
N VAL A 312 3.32 -5.73 -18.14
CA VAL A 312 4.08 -6.34 -17.03
C VAL A 312 3.77 -5.62 -15.73
N ALA A 313 3.78 -4.28 -15.69
CA ALA A 313 3.52 -3.52 -14.48
C ALA A 313 2.09 -3.71 -13.91
N ALA A 314 1.13 -4.14 -14.72
CA ALA A 314 -0.24 -4.42 -14.29
C ALA A 314 -0.43 -5.87 -13.79
N ASP A 315 0.55 -6.75 -14.00
CA ASP A 315 0.49 -8.20 -13.72
C ASP A 315 0.96 -8.52 -12.30
N TYR A 316 0.10 -8.21 -11.32
CA TYR A 316 0.26 -8.59 -9.92
C TYR A 316 -0.86 -9.54 -9.50
N ARG A 317 -0.60 -10.33 -8.46
CA ARG A 317 -1.62 -11.15 -7.79
C ARG A 317 -1.64 -10.89 -6.29
N GLU A 318 -2.72 -11.32 -5.65
CA GLU A 318 -2.78 -11.44 -4.20
C GLU A 318 -2.29 -12.82 -3.78
N GLU A 319 -1.42 -12.87 -2.79
CA GLU A 319 -0.93 -14.09 -2.18
C GLU A 319 -1.42 -14.16 -0.73
N ARG A 320 -2.06 -15.27 -0.37
CA ARG A 320 -2.56 -15.51 0.99
C ARG A 320 -1.50 -16.24 1.80
N VAL A 321 -0.99 -15.57 2.83
CA VAL A 321 -0.01 -16.11 3.75
C VAL A 321 -0.72 -16.56 5.02
N THR A 322 -0.65 -17.86 5.31
CA THR A 322 -1.25 -18.47 6.49
C THR A 322 -0.16 -18.86 7.48
N PRO A 323 -0.39 -18.76 8.80
CA PRO A 323 0.56 -19.23 9.78
C PRO A 323 0.56 -20.76 9.81
N LEU A 324 1.67 -21.37 10.21
CA LEU A 324 1.68 -22.79 10.55
C LEU A 324 1.14 -22.98 11.96
N LYS A 325 0.51 -24.13 12.23
CA LYS A 325 -0.02 -24.43 13.57
C LYS A 325 1.05 -24.36 14.67
N LYS A 326 2.29 -24.75 14.35
CA LYS A 326 3.45 -24.67 15.27
C LYS A 326 3.89 -23.23 15.57
N ASP A 327 3.49 -22.27 14.74
CA ASP A 327 3.86 -20.86 14.85
C ASP A 327 2.77 -20.06 15.60
N ILE A 328 1.73 -20.73 16.10
CA ILE A 328 0.69 -20.18 16.97
C ILE A 328 1.03 -20.58 18.40
N HIS A 329 1.38 -19.59 19.22
CA HIS A 329 1.79 -19.78 20.60
C HIS A 329 0.74 -19.18 21.52
N ILE A 330 0.26 -19.96 22.48
CA ILE A 330 -0.67 -19.46 23.49
C ILE A 330 0.14 -18.63 24.49
N GLU A 331 -0.19 -17.35 24.62
CA GLU A 331 0.45 -16.43 25.57
C GLU A 331 -0.33 -16.38 26.88
N LEU A 332 -1.67 -16.33 26.79
CA LEU A 332 -2.58 -16.35 27.93
C LEU A 332 -3.72 -17.32 27.65
N PHE A 333 -3.99 -18.23 28.59
CA PHE A 333 -5.19 -19.05 28.53
C PHE A 333 -5.64 -19.43 29.94
N GLY A 334 -6.88 -19.10 30.27
CA GLY A 334 -7.43 -19.38 31.59
C GLY A 334 -8.61 -18.49 31.96
N ILE A 335 -8.84 -18.35 33.25
CA ILE A 335 -9.91 -17.50 33.77
C ILE A 335 -9.36 -16.08 33.92
N GLY A 336 -9.94 -15.16 33.14
CA GLY A 336 -9.75 -13.73 33.34
C GLY A 336 -10.76 -13.21 34.35
N TRP A 337 -10.32 -12.29 35.19
CA TRP A 337 -11.16 -11.56 36.14
C TRP A 337 -11.19 -10.09 35.72
N LYS A 338 -12.34 -9.67 35.17
CA LYS A 338 -12.55 -8.30 34.68
C LYS A 338 -13.14 -7.43 35.79
N PRO A 339 -12.49 -6.32 36.16
CA PRO A 339 -13.02 -5.45 37.19
C PRO A 339 -14.17 -4.60 36.63
N ILE A 340 -15.20 -4.45 37.45
CA ILE A 340 -16.36 -3.57 37.26
C ILE A 340 -16.67 -2.89 38.59
N TYR A 341 -17.16 -1.67 38.58
CA TYR A 341 -17.66 -1.03 39.78
C TYR A 341 -19.14 -1.34 39.96
N TYR A 342 -19.52 -1.69 41.18
CA TYR A 342 -20.90 -1.70 41.62
C TYR A 342 -21.14 -0.51 42.53
N VAL A 343 -22.00 0.40 42.08
CA VAL A 343 -22.22 1.70 42.72
C VAL A 343 -23.65 1.81 43.17
N ILE A 344 -23.86 2.03 44.47
CA ILE A 344 -25.16 2.33 45.06
C ILE A 344 -25.24 3.84 45.25
N HIS A 345 -26.30 4.43 44.72
CA HIS A 345 -26.61 5.84 44.82
C HIS A 345 -28.10 6.04 45.13
N GLN A 346 -28.54 7.28 45.35
CA GLN A 346 -29.91 7.58 45.77
C GLN A 346 -30.99 7.10 44.78
N GLY A 347 -30.64 6.95 43.50
CA GLY A 347 -31.52 6.49 42.42
C GLY A 347 -31.51 4.98 42.17
N GLY A 348 -30.68 4.20 42.87
CA GLY A 348 -30.56 2.75 42.70
C GLY A 348 -29.12 2.25 42.69
N ALA A 349 -28.90 1.12 42.04
CA ALA A 349 -27.57 0.54 41.87
C ALA A 349 -27.20 0.43 40.39
N GLU A 350 -25.95 0.75 40.05
CA GLU A 350 -25.43 0.72 38.68
C GLU A 350 -24.13 -0.06 38.61
N ILE A 351 -23.92 -0.76 37.49
CA ILE A 351 -22.67 -1.44 37.17
C ILE A 351 -21.93 -0.58 36.14
N LEU A 352 -20.70 -0.17 36.50
CA LEU A 352 -19.87 0.69 35.68
C LEU A 352 -18.59 -0.03 35.28
N PRO A 353 -18.01 0.26 34.10
CA PRO A 353 -16.74 -0.31 33.71
C PRO A 353 -15.61 0.23 34.62
N ALA A 354 -14.81 -0.66 35.19
CA ALA A 354 -13.57 -0.30 35.88
C ALA A 354 -12.32 -0.58 35.02
N TRP A 355 -12.51 -1.25 33.88
CA TRP A 355 -11.44 -1.56 32.93
C TRP A 355 -11.81 -1.23 31.50
N GLN A 356 -10.86 -0.61 30.79
CA GLN A 356 -10.87 -0.43 29.34
C GLN A 356 -9.58 -0.99 28.76
N GLY A 357 -9.68 -1.91 27.81
CA GLY A 357 -8.54 -2.31 26.98
C GLY A 357 -8.07 -1.12 26.12
N GLN A 358 -6.76 -0.91 25.99
CA GLN A 358 -6.18 0.25 25.28
C GLN A 358 -6.89 0.55 23.95
N LEU A 359 -7.25 1.81 23.71
CA LEU A 359 -8.02 2.30 22.56
C LEU A 359 -7.28 2.16 21.21
N THR A 360 -7.58 1.11 20.44
CA THR A 360 -7.37 1.07 18.98
C THR A 360 -8.55 0.35 18.30
N ALA A 361 -9.17 0.96 17.27
CA ALA A 361 -10.43 0.58 16.59
C ALA A 361 -10.78 -0.93 16.50
N GLN A 362 -12.09 -1.26 16.38
CA GLN A 362 -12.65 -2.62 16.21
C GLN A 362 -11.65 -3.60 15.57
N VAL A 363 -11.25 -4.63 16.32
CA VAL A 363 -10.25 -5.58 15.85
C VAL A 363 -10.91 -6.58 14.92
N ASP A 364 -11.05 -6.19 13.66
CA ASP A 364 -11.33 -7.14 12.59
C ASP A 364 -10.01 -7.79 12.18
N TYR A 365 -9.69 -8.89 12.86
CA TYR A 365 -8.49 -9.70 12.62
C TYR A 365 -8.38 -10.22 11.19
N ASN A 366 -9.51 -10.28 10.47
CA ASN A 366 -9.57 -10.76 9.09
C ASN A 366 -9.42 -9.61 8.06
N ARG A 367 -9.44 -8.34 8.50
CA ARG A 367 -9.28 -7.15 7.65
C ARG A 367 -7.93 -6.45 7.75
N GLN A 368 -6.98 -6.99 8.53
CA GLN A 368 -5.65 -6.37 8.68
C GLN A 368 -4.69 -6.66 7.51
N GLY A 369 -5.13 -7.45 6.52
CA GLY A 369 -4.54 -7.50 5.18
C GLY A 369 -5.41 -6.75 4.18
N TYR A 370 -4.77 -6.02 3.27
CA TYR A 370 -5.31 -5.50 2.02
C TYR A 370 -6.82 -5.19 2.01
N GLN A 371 -7.20 -3.93 2.28
CA GLN A 371 -8.49 -3.45 1.77
C GLN A 371 -8.31 -3.23 0.27
N ALA A 372 -8.75 -4.21 -0.52
CA ALA A 372 -9.07 -3.99 -1.92
C ALA A 372 -10.11 -2.86 -1.94
N GLY A 373 -9.66 -1.61 -2.05
CA GLY A 373 -10.52 -0.53 -2.49
C GLY A 373 -11.20 -1.03 -3.75
N GLN A 374 -12.51 -0.91 -3.83
CA GLN A 374 -13.34 -1.30 -4.97
C GLN A 374 -12.86 -0.56 -6.24
N GLY A 375 -11.76 -1.02 -6.82
CA GLY A 375 -11.27 -0.66 -8.13
C GLY A 375 -11.59 -1.85 -9.01
N MET A 376 -12.64 -1.73 -9.81
CA MET A 376 -12.90 -2.71 -10.86
C MET A 376 -11.62 -2.95 -11.66
N PRO A 377 -11.34 -4.19 -12.10
CA PRO A 377 -10.23 -4.46 -13.00
C PRO A 377 -10.46 -3.65 -14.28
N GLY A 378 -9.69 -2.58 -14.47
CA GLY A 378 -9.74 -1.75 -15.69
C GLY A 378 -9.89 -0.24 -15.51
N GLN A 379 -10.01 0.30 -14.29
CA GLN A 379 -10.01 1.76 -14.10
C GLN A 379 -8.70 2.26 -13.47
N LEU A 380 -7.91 2.94 -14.30
CA LEU A 380 -6.85 3.85 -13.84
C LEU A 380 -7.44 4.85 -12.83
N PRO A 381 -6.75 5.16 -11.71
CA PRO A 381 -7.23 6.11 -10.74
C PRO A 381 -7.46 7.50 -11.39
N PRO A 382 -8.58 8.19 -11.10
CA PRO A 382 -8.83 9.53 -11.61
C PRO A 382 -7.88 10.50 -10.93
N GLY A 383 -6.82 10.88 -11.64
CA GLY A 383 -5.74 11.74 -11.13
C GLY A 383 -4.41 11.58 -11.84
N MET A 384 -4.18 10.49 -12.59
CA MET A 384 -3.07 10.42 -13.53
C MET A 384 -3.58 10.76 -14.93
N GLN A 385 -3.46 12.04 -15.30
CA GLN A 385 -3.53 12.46 -16.69
C GLN A 385 -2.65 11.54 -17.51
N SER A 386 -3.21 10.98 -18.59
CA SER A 386 -2.43 10.41 -19.67
C SER A 386 -1.36 11.42 -20.03
N TYR A 387 -0.10 11.14 -19.70
CA TYR A 387 1.00 11.88 -20.30
C TYR A 387 1.00 11.49 -21.76
N ALA A 388 0.33 12.31 -22.58
CA ALA A 388 0.58 12.37 -23.99
C ALA A 388 2.09 12.56 -24.16
N PRO A 389 2.74 11.85 -25.10
CA PRO A 389 4.13 12.13 -25.43
C PRO A 389 4.28 13.64 -25.70
N PRO A 390 5.38 14.27 -25.28
CA PRO A 390 5.58 15.70 -25.48
C PRO A 390 5.33 16.05 -26.93
N GLN A 391 4.27 16.84 -27.18
CA GLN A 391 3.93 17.36 -28.49
C GLN A 391 5.13 18.17 -28.98
N LEU A 392 5.81 17.66 -30.02
CA LEU A 392 6.83 18.41 -30.72
C LEU A 392 6.21 19.71 -31.22
N PRO A 393 6.85 20.88 -31.00
CA PRO A 393 6.33 22.14 -31.53
C PRO A 393 6.22 22.02 -33.06
N PRO A 394 5.13 22.51 -33.67
CA PRO A 394 4.99 22.46 -35.12
C PRO A 394 6.14 23.24 -35.78
N PRO A 395 6.65 22.79 -36.93
CA PRO A 395 7.71 23.47 -37.64
C PRO A 395 7.23 24.87 -38.02
N GLN A 396 7.92 25.90 -37.52
CA GLN A 396 7.76 27.26 -38.00
C GLN A 396 8.09 27.28 -39.49
N ALA A 397 7.11 27.66 -40.31
CA ALA A 397 7.29 27.85 -41.74
C ALA A 397 8.36 28.94 -41.99
N PRO A 398 9.33 28.75 -42.91
CA PRO A 398 10.20 29.83 -43.33
C PRO A 398 9.35 30.83 -44.11
N GLY A 399 9.31 32.07 -43.61
CA GLY A 399 8.72 33.19 -44.33
C GLY A 399 9.39 33.36 -45.69
N TYR A 400 8.62 33.18 -46.75
CA TYR A 400 8.99 33.58 -48.10
C TYR A 400 9.09 35.11 -48.13
N GLY A 401 10.32 35.62 -48.19
CA GLY A 401 10.58 36.93 -48.75
C GLY A 401 10.78 36.79 -50.25
N ASN A 402 9.99 37.50 -51.07
CA ASN A 402 10.43 37.99 -52.38
C ASN A 402 9.47 39.08 -52.93
N PRO A 403 9.78 39.79 -54.03
CA PRO A 403 10.39 41.12 -53.96
C PRO A 403 9.57 42.22 -54.66
N SER A 404 9.97 43.48 -54.41
CA SER A 404 9.92 44.67 -55.28
C SER A 404 8.79 44.82 -56.33
N PHE A 405 7.97 45.88 -56.22
CA PHE A 405 7.69 46.78 -57.36
C PHE A 405 7.08 48.13 -56.92
N SER A 406 7.69 49.20 -57.41
CA SER A 406 7.26 50.59 -57.33
C SER A 406 5.97 50.87 -58.10
N ARG A 407 5.08 51.72 -57.57
CA ARG A 407 4.65 53.01 -58.18
C ARG A 407 3.39 53.62 -57.53
N ALA A 408 3.50 54.93 -57.29
CA ALA A 408 2.53 55.99 -57.58
C ALA A 408 1.29 56.23 -56.69
N CYS A 409 1.35 57.41 -56.03
CA CYS A 409 0.42 58.54 -56.11
C CYS A 409 -0.89 58.59 -55.30
N ASN A 410 -1.06 59.80 -54.74
CA ASN A 410 -2.25 60.48 -54.22
C ASN A 410 -2.77 59.95 -52.86
N SER A 411 -3.06 60.78 -51.85
CA SER A 411 -3.37 62.20 -51.80
C SER A 411 -3.34 62.68 -50.33
N SER A 412 -2.81 63.89 -50.12
CA SER A 412 -3.01 64.75 -48.93
C SER A 412 -4.49 65.24 -48.85
N PRO A 413 -4.96 66.06 -47.85
CA PRO A 413 -4.29 66.66 -46.69
C PRO A 413 -5.17 66.72 -45.39
N MET A 414 -4.71 67.53 -44.41
CA MET A 414 -5.38 68.06 -43.19
C MET A 414 -5.33 67.18 -41.93
N CYS A 415 -5.11 67.69 -40.70
CA CYS A 415 -5.26 69.03 -40.16
C CYS A 415 -4.44 69.21 -38.85
N ARG A 416 -3.85 70.41 -38.68
CA ARG A 416 -3.58 71.21 -37.43
C ARG A 416 -2.73 70.59 -36.30
N ARG A 417 -1.50 71.07 -36.04
CA ARG A 417 -1.15 72.22 -35.15
C ARG A 417 -1.83 72.23 -33.77
N ARG A 418 -1.07 71.96 -32.68
CA ARG A 418 -0.48 72.97 -31.77
C ARG A 418 0.39 72.33 -30.66
N PRO A 419 1.26 73.12 -29.99
CA PRO A 419 2.42 72.62 -29.24
C PRO A 419 2.33 72.80 -27.70
N ARG A 420 3.32 72.18 -27.02
CA ARG A 420 3.96 72.52 -25.73
C ARG A 420 3.07 72.81 -24.51
N GLN A 421 3.21 71.96 -23.48
CA GLN A 421 4.06 72.25 -22.31
C GLN A 421 4.80 70.98 -21.90
#